data_AF-A0A1G1D6Q3-F1
#
_entry.id   AF-A0A1G1D6Q3-F1
#
_cell.length_a   1.000
_cell.length_b   1.000
_cell.length_c   1.000
_cell.angle_alpha   90.00
_cell.angle_beta   90.00
_cell.angle_gamma   90.00
#
_symmetry.space_group_name_H-M   'P 1'
#
loop_
_entity.id
_entity.type
_entity.pdbx_description
1 polymer ?
#
loop_
_entity_poly.entity_id
_entity_poly.type
_entity_poly.pdbx_seq_one_letter_code
_entity_poly.pdbx_strand_id
1 'polypeptide(L)'
;MTVDIKEEEIKWTDDALRRVENAPDFVRPGIKKLMIKRAKERGKKIIDSEFLTEIRNESMMLASKRMKKIGFEELKMDAFDKAKEKLKSARKKEVIDDIKDFLSKRTSKNEAIIEKFQQYLGDNSPDMGWTKEARERMEKVPPFVREMAKKAIEEQAKKKGYRMITADFLKEAFDELIPASVKGKFMNQPK
;
A
#
# COMPACT_ATOMS: atom_id res chain seq x y z
N MET A 1 -0.10 1.12 41.46
CA MET A 1 -0.30 -0.14 40.69
C MET A 1 -0.15 0.21 39.22
N THR A 2 1.04 0.03 38.68
CA THR A 2 1.30 0.14 37.24
C THR A 2 0.73 -1.11 36.58
N VAL A 3 -0.29 -0.93 35.75
CA VAL A 3 -0.82 -2.01 34.91
C VAL A 3 0.18 -2.25 33.81
N ASP A 4 0.96 -3.32 33.93
CA ASP A 4 1.76 -3.88 32.84
C ASP A 4 0.79 -4.36 31.75
N ILE A 5 0.58 -3.52 30.74
CA ILE A 5 -0.13 -3.89 29.53
C ILE A 5 0.80 -4.85 28.78
N LYS A 6 0.54 -6.16 28.90
CA LYS A 6 1.22 -7.20 28.11
C LYS A 6 1.09 -6.82 26.62
N GLU A 7 2.18 -6.47 25.96
CA GLU A 7 2.21 -6.37 24.50
C GLU A 7 1.79 -7.74 23.96
N GLU A 8 0.60 -7.83 23.36
CA GLU A 8 0.23 -9.04 22.61
C GLU A 8 1.22 -9.22 21.46
N GLU A 9 1.99 -10.29 21.52
CA GLU A 9 2.99 -10.62 20.51
C GLU A 9 2.30 -10.89 19.17
N ILE A 10 2.66 -10.11 18.15
CA ILE A 10 2.15 -10.32 16.78
C ILE A 10 2.80 -11.58 16.22
N LYS A 11 1.98 -12.58 15.93
CA LYS A 11 2.42 -13.87 15.39
C LYS A 11 2.61 -13.80 13.88
N TRP A 12 3.50 -14.62 13.36
CA TRP A 12 3.67 -14.82 11.93
C TRP A 12 3.23 -16.22 11.55
N THR A 13 2.62 -16.39 10.38
CA THR A 13 2.45 -17.72 9.80
C THR A 13 3.77 -18.20 9.19
N ASP A 14 3.98 -19.53 9.16
CA ASP A 14 5.21 -20.10 8.60
C ASP A 14 5.41 -19.72 7.12
N ASP A 15 4.32 -19.66 6.35
CA ASP A 15 4.38 -19.23 4.96
C ASP A 15 4.80 -17.76 4.81
N ALA A 16 4.31 -16.88 5.68
CA ALA A 16 4.72 -15.48 5.68
C ALA A 16 6.22 -15.33 6.02
N LEU A 17 6.72 -16.10 7.00
CA LEU A 17 8.15 -16.10 7.34
C LEU A 17 9.01 -16.58 6.17
N ARG A 18 8.66 -17.72 5.56
CA ARG A 18 9.37 -18.25 4.38
C ARG A 18 9.42 -17.25 3.22
N ARG A 19 8.31 -16.53 2.98
CA ARG A 19 8.27 -15.47 1.95
C ARG A 19 9.24 -14.32 2.24
N VAL A 20 9.43 -13.95 3.50
CA VAL A 20 10.40 -12.91 3.89
C VAL A 20 11.84 -13.43 3.77
N GLU A 21 12.08 -14.71 4.09
CA GLU A 21 13.38 -15.36 3.93
C GLU A 21 13.81 -15.45 2.47
N ASN A 22 12.86 -15.60 1.53
CA ASN A 22 13.16 -15.57 0.11
C ASN A 22 13.54 -14.18 -0.44
N ALA A 23 13.41 -13.11 0.36
CA ALA A 23 13.85 -11.78 -0.01
C ALA A 23 15.37 -11.61 0.22
N PRO A 24 16.06 -10.69 -0.49
CA PRO A 24 17.47 -10.40 -0.24
C PRO A 24 17.74 -9.96 1.21
N ASP A 25 18.86 -10.37 1.78
CA ASP A 25 19.20 -10.13 3.20
C ASP A 25 19.09 -8.65 3.61
N PHE A 26 19.56 -7.74 2.75
CA PHE A 26 19.57 -6.30 3.02
C PHE A 26 18.16 -5.69 3.16
N VAL A 27 17.10 -6.31 2.62
CA VAL A 27 15.71 -5.83 2.78
C VAL A 27 14.95 -6.51 3.91
N ARG A 28 15.33 -7.72 4.35
CA ARG A 28 14.56 -8.52 5.32
C ARG A 28 14.26 -7.76 6.63
N PRO A 29 15.23 -7.05 7.27
CA PRO A 29 14.95 -6.29 8.49
C PRO A 29 13.94 -5.17 8.28
N GLY A 30 13.99 -4.53 7.11
CA GLY A 30 13.04 -3.48 6.71
C GLY A 30 11.63 -4.04 6.55
N ILE A 31 11.49 -5.21 5.91
CA ILE A 31 10.20 -5.90 5.75
C ILE A 31 9.64 -6.27 7.13
N LYS A 32 10.40 -6.94 7.99
CA LYS A 32 9.95 -7.35 9.33
C LYS A 32 9.46 -6.15 10.15
N LYS A 33 10.25 -5.09 10.20
CA LYS A 33 9.89 -3.85 10.93
C LYS A 33 8.63 -3.20 10.36
N LEU A 34 8.51 -3.15 9.03
CA LEU A 34 7.33 -2.60 8.37
C LEU A 34 6.08 -3.41 8.71
N MET A 35 6.12 -4.74 8.58
CA MET A 35 4.95 -5.58 8.82
C MET A 35 4.44 -5.48 10.26
N ILE A 36 5.34 -5.52 11.24
CA ILE A 36 4.97 -5.34 12.65
C ILE A 36 4.33 -3.97 12.87
N LYS A 37 4.93 -2.90 12.33
CA LYS A 37 4.36 -1.54 12.45
C LYS A 37 2.94 -1.49 11.87
N ARG A 38 2.74 -2.06 10.68
CA ARG A 38 1.43 -2.06 9.99
C ARG A 38 0.40 -2.92 10.69
N ALA A 39 0.82 -4.07 11.23
CA ALA A 39 -0.04 -4.93 12.01
C ALA A 39 -0.53 -4.21 13.27
N LYS A 40 0.37 -3.52 14.01
CA LYS A 40 0.00 -2.67 15.15
C LYS A 40 -0.98 -1.55 14.75
N GLU A 41 -0.67 -0.81 13.68
CA GLU A 41 -1.54 0.28 13.18
C GLU A 41 -2.94 -0.20 12.78
N ARG A 42 -3.10 -1.46 12.37
CA ARG A 42 -4.37 -2.05 11.93
C ARG A 42 -4.98 -3.02 12.94
N GLY A 43 -4.44 -3.11 14.16
CA GLY A 43 -4.89 -4.06 15.19
C GLY A 43 -4.79 -5.54 14.81
N LYS A 44 -3.95 -5.90 13.83
CA LYS A 44 -3.75 -7.30 13.41
C LYS A 44 -2.82 -8.02 14.39
N LYS A 45 -3.26 -9.20 14.86
CA LYS A 45 -2.46 -10.08 15.74
C LYS A 45 -1.65 -11.13 14.97
N ILE A 46 -1.95 -11.34 13.68
CA ILE A 46 -1.31 -12.34 12.82
C ILE A 46 -0.85 -11.65 11.53
N ILE A 47 0.41 -11.89 11.16
CA ILE A 47 1.00 -11.53 9.87
C ILE A 47 1.03 -12.80 9.01
N ASP A 48 0.15 -12.82 8.02
CA ASP A 48 0.03 -13.91 7.05
C ASP A 48 0.50 -13.48 5.64
N SER A 49 0.40 -14.42 4.71
CA SER A 49 0.79 -14.26 3.31
C SER A 49 -0.01 -13.16 2.60
N GLU A 50 -1.29 -13.01 2.93
CA GLU A 50 -2.16 -11.99 2.34
C GLU A 50 -1.76 -10.61 2.82
N PHE A 51 -1.49 -10.45 4.12
CA PHE A 51 -1.04 -9.20 4.70
C PHE A 51 0.30 -8.74 4.12
N LEU A 52 1.25 -9.66 3.88
CA LEU A 52 2.48 -9.33 3.15
C LEU A 52 2.19 -8.75 1.76
N THR A 53 1.24 -9.34 1.04
CA THR A 53 0.83 -8.88 -0.29
C THR A 53 0.16 -7.52 -0.23
N GLU A 54 -0.74 -7.29 0.72
CA GLU A 54 -1.38 -5.98 0.94
C GLU A 54 -0.35 -4.88 1.20
N ILE A 55 0.56 -5.11 2.16
CA ILE A 55 1.56 -4.10 2.54
C ILE A 55 2.59 -3.88 1.43
N ARG A 56 2.96 -4.91 0.66
CA ARG A 56 3.77 -4.76 -0.55
C ARG A 56 3.09 -3.84 -1.56
N ASN A 57 1.82 -4.10 -1.88
CA ASN A 57 1.07 -3.31 -2.86
C ASN A 57 0.92 -1.84 -2.38
N GLU A 58 0.62 -1.63 -1.10
CA GLU A 58 0.57 -0.30 -0.49
C GLU A 58 1.93 0.42 -0.61
N SER A 59 3.03 -0.29 -0.35
CA SER A 59 4.39 0.27 -0.41
C SER A 59 4.78 0.62 -1.85
N MET A 60 4.41 -0.21 -2.83
CA MET A 60 4.60 0.08 -4.24
C MET A 60 3.84 1.34 -4.66
N MET A 61 2.57 1.48 -4.29
CA MET A 61 1.78 2.67 -4.59
C MET A 61 2.43 3.93 -4.00
N LEU A 62 2.80 3.90 -2.71
CA LEU A 62 3.43 5.04 -2.04
C LEU A 62 4.76 5.41 -2.71
N ALA A 63 5.52 4.41 -3.18
CA ALA A 63 6.73 4.65 -3.94
C ALA A 63 6.43 5.31 -5.30
N SER A 64 5.44 4.83 -6.05
CA SER A 64 5.01 5.42 -7.33
C SER A 64 4.58 6.88 -7.17
N LYS A 65 3.77 7.21 -6.16
CA LYS A 65 3.37 8.60 -5.88
C LYS A 65 4.57 9.50 -5.56
N ARG A 66 5.53 8.98 -4.77
CA ARG A 66 6.76 9.73 -4.46
C ARG A 66 7.59 9.98 -5.71
N MET A 67 7.81 8.95 -6.54
CA MET A 67 8.55 9.08 -7.81
C MET A 67 7.94 10.13 -8.72
N LYS A 68 6.61 10.10 -8.90
CA LYS A 68 5.90 11.12 -9.66
C LYS A 68 6.10 12.54 -9.11
N LYS A 69 6.02 12.69 -7.78
CA LYS A 69 6.25 13.99 -7.11
C LYS A 69 7.67 14.56 -7.34
N ILE A 70 8.66 13.70 -7.57
CA ILE A 70 10.04 14.12 -7.85
C ILE A 70 10.38 14.12 -9.36
N GLY A 71 9.37 14.06 -10.25
CA GLY A 71 9.52 14.20 -11.70
C GLY A 71 9.88 12.92 -12.44
N PHE A 72 9.69 11.75 -11.82
CA PHE A 72 9.92 10.46 -12.47
C PHE A 72 8.59 9.86 -12.90
N GLU A 73 8.36 9.88 -14.21
CA GLU A 73 7.15 9.34 -14.84
C GLU A 73 7.33 7.88 -15.27
N GLU A 74 8.56 7.34 -15.25
CA GLU A 74 8.89 5.99 -15.71
C GLU A 74 9.93 5.30 -14.80
N LEU A 75 9.88 3.97 -14.73
CA LEU A 75 10.90 3.13 -14.09
C LEU A 75 12.12 3.03 -15.02
N LYS A 76 13.08 3.92 -14.84
CA LYS A 76 14.38 3.85 -15.54
C LYS A 76 15.51 3.57 -14.55
N MET A 77 16.52 2.82 -15.00
CA MET A 77 17.66 2.45 -14.15
C MET A 77 18.50 3.67 -13.74
N ASP A 78 18.53 4.74 -14.54
CA ASP A 78 19.20 6.01 -14.21
C ASP A 78 18.52 6.76 -13.04
N ALA A 79 17.26 6.41 -12.72
CA ALA A 79 16.57 6.97 -11.57
C ALA A 79 17.22 6.56 -10.24
N PHE A 80 17.88 5.40 -10.17
CA PHE A 80 18.58 4.96 -8.98
C PHE A 80 19.79 5.86 -8.67
N ASP A 81 20.52 6.29 -9.70
CA ASP A 81 21.68 7.17 -9.53
C ASP A 81 21.25 8.56 -9.05
N LYS A 82 20.23 9.14 -9.69
CA LYS A 82 19.62 10.41 -9.25
C LYS A 82 19.05 10.34 -7.83
N ALA A 83 18.48 9.19 -7.43
CA ALA A 83 18.00 8.98 -6.07
C ALA A 83 19.14 8.89 -5.05
N LYS A 84 20.25 8.23 -5.43
CA LYS A 84 21.45 8.06 -4.59
C LYS A 84 22.11 9.40 -4.24
N GLU A 85 22.16 10.33 -5.19
CA GLU A 85 22.70 11.69 -4.97
C GLU A 85 21.94 12.47 -3.89
N LYS A 86 20.62 12.29 -3.82
CA LYS A 86 19.75 12.99 -2.86
C LYS A 86 19.84 12.43 -1.44
N LEU A 87 20.48 11.28 -1.23
CA LEU A 87 20.59 10.64 0.08
C LEU A 87 21.81 11.13 0.85
N LYS A 88 21.62 11.46 2.13
CA LYS A 88 22.72 11.84 3.04
C LYS A 88 23.44 10.65 3.69
N SER A 89 22.75 9.51 3.83
CA SER A 89 23.27 8.35 4.58
C SER A 89 24.10 7.42 3.70
N ALA A 90 25.33 7.12 4.11
CA ALA A 90 26.23 6.21 3.41
C ALA A 90 25.61 4.81 3.24
N ARG A 91 25.09 4.23 4.32
CA ARG A 91 24.39 2.93 4.29
C ARG A 91 23.23 2.89 3.29
N LYS A 92 22.46 3.98 3.14
CA LYS A 92 21.35 4.00 2.16
C LYS A 92 21.85 4.08 0.72
N LYS A 93 23.02 4.68 0.48
CA LYS A 93 23.66 4.70 -0.83
C LYS A 93 24.17 3.31 -1.23
N GLU A 94 24.80 2.61 -0.29
CA GLU A 94 25.24 1.21 -0.46
C GLU A 94 24.04 0.29 -0.76
N VAL A 95 22.94 0.42 -0.02
CA VAL A 95 21.72 -0.35 -0.30
C VAL A 95 21.16 -0.07 -1.71
N ILE A 96 21.34 1.13 -2.27
CA ILE A 96 20.95 1.38 -3.67
C ILE A 96 21.83 0.59 -4.62
N ASP A 97 23.13 0.50 -4.36
CA ASP A 97 24.05 -0.28 -5.18
C ASP A 97 23.70 -1.77 -5.13
N ASP A 98 23.44 -2.31 -3.94
CA ASP A 98 22.97 -3.68 -3.76
C ASP A 98 21.67 -3.95 -4.54
N ILE A 99 20.74 -2.99 -4.56
CA ILE A 99 19.50 -3.09 -5.34
C ILE A 99 19.81 -3.12 -6.84
N LYS A 100 20.68 -2.23 -7.34
CA LYS A 100 21.07 -2.20 -8.76
C LYS A 100 21.71 -3.52 -9.18
N ASP A 101 22.64 -4.02 -8.39
CA ASP A 101 23.35 -5.28 -8.63
C ASP A 101 22.41 -6.50 -8.55
N PHE A 102 21.46 -6.48 -7.61
CA PHE A 102 20.46 -7.54 -7.51
C PHE A 102 19.51 -7.54 -8.72
N LEU A 103 19.08 -6.36 -9.17
CA LEU A 103 18.18 -6.25 -10.32
C LEU A 103 18.88 -6.58 -11.64
N SER A 104 20.16 -6.26 -11.81
CA SER A 104 20.92 -6.61 -13.03
C SER A 104 21.11 -8.13 -13.20
N LYS A 105 21.17 -8.86 -12.08
CA LYS A 105 21.27 -10.33 -12.06
C LYS A 105 19.94 -11.03 -12.34
N ARG A 106 18.80 -10.32 -12.31
CA ARG A 106 17.50 -10.91 -12.61
C ARG A 106 17.30 -11.06 -14.12
N THR A 107 17.16 -12.31 -14.56
CA THR A 107 16.90 -12.66 -15.97
C THR A 107 15.42 -12.55 -16.34
N SER A 108 14.50 -12.71 -15.38
CA SER A 108 13.06 -12.64 -15.62
C SER A 108 12.44 -11.36 -15.06
N LYS A 109 11.77 -10.59 -15.93
CA LYS A 109 10.89 -9.49 -15.54
C LYS A 109 9.60 -10.08 -14.96
N ASN A 110 9.20 -9.61 -13.78
CA ASN A 110 7.86 -9.94 -13.27
C ASN A 110 6.88 -8.92 -13.85
N GLU A 111 6.30 -9.25 -15.01
CA GLU A 111 5.42 -8.37 -15.78
C GLU A 111 4.24 -7.86 -14.95
N ALA A 112 3.63 -8.73 -14.13
CA ALA A 112 2.51 -8.36 -13.26
C ALA A 112 2.89 -7.29 -12.21
N ILE A 113 4.13 -7.29 -11.71
CA ILE A 113 4.62 -6.26 -10.80
C ILE A 113 4.83 -4.94 -11.55
N ILE A 114 5.38 -4.99 -12.77
CA ILE A 114 5.60 -3.81 -13.62
C ILE A 114 4.26 -3.17 -13.99
N GLU A 115 3.29 -3.97 -14.41
CA GLU A 115 1.94 -3.50 -14.75
C GLU A 115 1.27 -2.82 -13.56
N LYS A 116 1.28 -3.44 -12.37
CA LYS A 116 0.75 -2.82 -11.14
C LYS A 116 1.44 -1.51 -10.82
N PHE A 117 2.76 -1.46 -11.01
CA PHE A 117 3.52 -0.24 -10.76
C PHE A 117 3.13 0.88 -11.74
N GLN A 118 2.97 0.57 -13.03
CA GLN A 118 2.47 1.52 -14.04
C GLN A 118 1.05 2.00 -13.70
N GLN A 119 0.17 1.10 -13.26
CA GLN A 119 -1.17 1.47 -12.80
C GLN A 119 -1.13 2.45 -11.61
N TYR A 120 -0.18 2.30 -10.68
CA TYR A 120 0.01 3.23 -9.56
C TYR A 120 0.64 4.56 -9.99
N LEU A 121 1.53 4.58 -10.97
CA LEU A 121 2.05 5.84 -11.55
C LEU A 121 0.95 6.64 -12.26
N GLY A 122 0.01 5.94 -12.90
CA GLY A 122 -1.17 6.55 -13.51
C GLY A 122 -2.16 7.16 -12.52
N ASP A 123 -2.06 6.83 -11.23
CA ASP A 123 -2.90 7.44 -10.20
C ASP A 123 -2.54 8.93 -10.00
N ASN A 124 -3.54 9.79 -10.08
CA ASN A 124 -3.43 11.24 -9.90
C ASN A 124 -4.08 11.72 -8.59
N SER A 125 -4.47 10.79 -7.70
CA SER A 125 -5.03 11.15 -6.40
C SER A 125 -4.05 12.03 -5.59
N PRO A 126 -4.44 13.22 -5.10
CA PRO A 126 -3.53 14.08 -4.36
C PRO A 126 -3.19 13.51 -2.97
N ASP A 127 -4.17 12.92 -2.27
CA ASP A 127 -4.04 12.50 -0.87
C ASP A 127 -3.67 11.02 -0.73
N MET A 128 -4.67 10.15 -0.60
CA MET A 128 -4.49 8.71 -0.46
C MET A 128 -4.50 8.03 -1.84
N GLY A 129 -3.67 7.01 -2.06
CA GLY A 129 -3.71 6.27 -3.32
C GLY A 129 -4.89 5.32 -3.40
N TRP A 130 -5.45 5.15 -4.60
CA TRP A 130 -6.59 4.26 -4.85
C TRP A 130 -6.25 3.20 -5.88
N THR A 131 -6.60 1.95 -5.58
CA THR A 131 -6.62 0.87 -6.58
C THR A 131 -7.56 1.22 -7.73
N LYS A 132 -7.30 0.66 -8.93
CA LYS A 132 -8.13 0.91 -10.12
C LYS A 132 -9.58 0.50 -9.85
N GLU A 133 -9.76 -0.66 -9.24
CA GLU A 133 -11.03 -1.26 -8.90
C GLU A 133 -11.80 -0.42 -7.87
N ALA A 134 -11.12 0.19 -6.90
CA ALA A 134 -11.76 1.11 -5.96
C ALA A 134 -12.24 2.40 -6.65
N ARG A 135 -11.48 2.93 -7.61
CA ARG A 135 -11.89 4.11 -8.39
C ARG A 135 -13.12 3.82 -9.25
N GLU A 136 -13.12 2.72 -9.98
CA GLU A 136 -14.28 2.29 -10.79
C GLU A 136 -15.54 2.09 -9.95
N ARG A 137 -15.41 1.58 -8.71
CA ARG A 137 -16.53 1.51 -7.77
C ARG A 137 -16.99 2.89 -7.31
N MET A 138 -16.06 3.81 -7.06
CA MET A 138 -16.37 5.18 -6.66
C MET A 138 -17.07 5.98 -7.77
N GLU A 139 -16.80 5.69 -9.04
CA GLU A 139 -17.48 6.31 -10.18
C GLU A 139 -18.98 5.96 -10.23
N LYS A 140 -19.38 4.81 -9.69
CA LYS A 140 -20.79 4.42 -9.56
C LYS A 140 -21.54 5.20 -8.48
N VAL A 141 -20.82 5.88 -7.59
CA VAL A 141 -21.43 6.76 -6.58
C VAL A 141 -21.94 8.01 -7.28
N PRO A 142 -23.19 8.45 -7.01
CA PRO A 142 -23.75 9.65 -7.63
C PRO A 142 -22.86 10.89 -7.42
N PRO A 143 -22.67 11.74 -8.46
CA PRO A 143 -21.72 12.86 -8.41
C PRO A 143 -21.90 13.79 -7.21
N PHE A 144 -23.15 14.06 -6.80
CA PHE A 144 -23.48 14.99 -5.73
C PHE A 144 -23.04 14.54 -4.32
N VAL A 145 -22.83 13.23 -4.10
CA VAL A 145 -22.29 12.68 -2.83
C VAL A 145 -20.87 12.14 -2.97
N ARG A 146 -20.33 12.03 -4.20
CA ARG A 146 -19.07 11.35 -4.48
C ARG A 146 -17.89 11.97 -3.72
N GLU A 147 -17.72 13.28 -3.78
CA GLU A 147 -16.60 13.94 -3.08
C GLU A 147 -16.70 13.83 -1.55
N MET A 148 -17.92 13.91 -1.01
CA MET A 148 -18.16 13.73 0.42
C MET A 148 -17.83 12.30 0.86
N ALA A 149 -18.33 11.31 0.14
CA ALA A 149 -18.06 9.90 0.42
C ALA A 149 -16.57 9.58 0.29
N LYS A 150 -15.89 10.11 -0.74
CA LYS A 150 -14.44 9.94 -0.93
C LYS A 150 -13.66 10.44 0.29
N LYS A 151 -13.94 11.65 0.77
CA LYS A 151 -13.29 12.22 1.98
C LYS A 151 -13.55 11.36 3.22
N ALA A 152 -14.80 10.95 3.44
CA ALA A 152 -15.16 10.11 4.59
C ALA A 152 -14.41 8.76 4.57
N ILE A 153 -14.35 8.10 3.41
CA ILE A 153 -13.62 6.84 3.20
C ILE A 153 -12.12 7.03 3.45
N GLU A 154 -11.52 8.09 2.93
CA GLU A 154 -10.09 8.37 3.14
C GLU A 154 -9.76 8.68 4.60
N GLU A 155 -10.62 9.42 5.31
CA GLU A 155 -10.46 9.67 6.74
C GLU A 155 -10.57 8.40 7.56
N GLN A 156 -11.55 7.54 7.25
CA GLN A 156 -11.72 6.26 7.90
C GLN A 156 -10.52 5.34 7.66
N ALA A 157 -9.99 5.31 6.44
CA ALA A 157 -8.79 4.56 6.10
C ALA A 157 -7.59 5.01 6.94
N LYS A 158 -7.38 6.33 7.06
CA LYS A 158 -6.32 6.91 7.89
C LYS A 158 -6.49 6.49 9.36
N LYS A 159 -7.71 6.56 9.91
CA LYS A 159 -8.02 6.16 11.29
C LYS A 159 -7.75 4.67 11.53
N LYS A 160 -8.06 3.81 10.55
CA LYS A 160 -7.81 2.36 10.60
C LYS A 160 -6.36 1.97 10.19
N GLY A 161 -5.46 2.93 9.96
CA GLY A 161 -4.05 2.64 9.64
C GLY A 161 -3.78 2.20 8.19
N TYR A 162 -4.74 2.35 7.28
CA TYR A 162 -4.57 2.10 5.84
C TYR A 162 -3.93 3.30 5.16
N ARG A 163 -3.07 3.06 4.16
CA ARG A 163 -2.51 4.13 3.30
C ARG A 163 -2.88 4.01 1.83
N MET A 164 -3.75 3.08 1.49
CA MET A 164 -4.27 2.86 0.14
C MET A 164 -5.70 2.36 0.23
N ILE A 165 -6.60 2.91 -0.59
CA ILE A 165 -7.99 2.46 -0.70
C ILE A 165 -8.07 1.29 -1.69
N THR A 166 -8.43 0.12 -1.16
CA THR A 166 -8.71 -1.08 -1.95
C THR A 166 -10.21 -1.21 -2.19
N ALA A 167 -10.58 -2.03 -3.18
CA ALA A 167 -11.98 -2.34 -3.44
C ALA A 167 -12.67 -2.99 -2.21
N ASP A 168 -11.95 -3.81 -1.45
CA ASP A 168 -12.46 -4.47 -0.24
C ASP A 168 -12.64 -3.48 0.91
N PHE A 169 -11.66 -2.60 1.14
CA PHE A 169 -11.80 -1.53 2.13
C PHE A 169 -12.97 -0.61 1.77
N LEU A 170 -13.12 -0.27 0.50
CA LEU A 170 -14.22 0.56 0.02
C LEU A 170 -15.58 -0.09 0.30
N LYS A 171 -15.70 -1.41 0.09
CA LYS A 171 -16.92 -2.16 0.41
C LYS A 171 -17.24 -2.09 1.90
N GLU A 172 -16.24 -2.36 2.75
CA GLU A 172 -16.37 -2.27 4.21
C GLU A 172 -16.80 -0.85 4.65
N ALA A 173 -16.14 0.17 4.11
CA ALA A 173 -16.43 1.57 4.40
C ALA A 173 -17.86 1.95 3.99
N PHE A 174 -18.34 1.50 2.82
CA PHE A 174 -19.72 1.74 2.41
C PHE A 174 -20.74 1.03 3.30
N ASP A 175 -20.45 -0.21 3.70
CA ASP A 175 -21.32 -0.97 4.59
C ASP A 175 -21.44 -0.30 5.98
N GLU A 176 -20.37 0.36 6.44
CA GLU A 176 -20.35 1.12 7.70
C GLU A 176 -20.98 2.51 7.58
N LEU A 177 -20.75 3.23 6.47
CA LEU A 177 -21.25 4.59 6.23
C LEU A 177 -22.72 4.63 5.79
N ILE A 178 -23.19 3.59 5.09
CA ILE A 178 -24.56 3.50 4.56
C ILE A 178 -25.24 2.29 5.20
N PRO A 179 -26.04 2.50 6.27
CA PRO A 179 -26.85 1.45 6.87
C PRO A 179 -27.74 0.79 5.81
N ALA A 180 -28.06 -0.50 5.98
CA ALA A 180 -28.86 -1.28 5.02
C ALA A 180 -30.17 -0.59 4.59
N SER A 181 -30.77 0.20 5.48
CA SER A 181 -31.98 1.01 5.28
C SER A 181 -31.88 2.05 4.17
N VAL A 182 -30.67 2.44 3.79
CA VAL A 182 -30.36 3.53 2.87
C VAL A 182 -29.79 3.00 1.55
N LYS A 183 -29.14 1.83 1.58
CA LYS A 183 -28.48 1.16 0.45
C LYS A 183 -29.40 0.94 -0.76
N GLY A 184 -30.67 0.59 -0.51
CA GLY A 184 -31.67 0.38 -1.55
C GLY A 184 -32.10 1.65 -2.31
N LYS A 185 -31.93 2.84 -1.72
CA LYS A 185 -32.28 4.12 -2.38
C LYS A 185 -31.16 4.67 -3.27
N PHE A 186 -29.89 4.36 -2.96
CA PHE A 186 -28.74 4.84 -3.71
C PHE A 186 -28.31 3.93 -4.87
N MET A 187 -28.57 2.62 -4.78
CA MET A 187 -28.20 1.66 -5.83
C MET A 187 -29.26 1.49 -6.94
N ASN A 188 -30.45 2.07 -6.77
CA ASN A 188 -31.59 1.94 -7.69
C ASN A 188 -32.01 3.25 -8.39
N GLN A 189 -31.16 4.28 -8.46
CA GLN A 189 -31.52 5.46 -9.26
C GLN A 189 -31.24 5.21 -10.74
N PRO A 190 -32.24 5.37 -11.64
CA PRO A 190 -32.01 5.24 -13.07
C PRO A 190 -31.05 6.33 -13.55
N LYS A 191 -30.24 5.97 -14.56
CA LYS A 191 -29.28 6.86 -15.24
C LYS A 191 -29.94 8.11 -15.79
#